data_AF-A0A0F9CMX5-F1
#
_entry.id   AF-A0A0F9CMX5-F1
#
_cell.length_a   1.000
_cell.length_b   1.000
_cell.length_c   1.000
_cell.angle_alpha   90.00
_cell.angle_beta   90.00
_cell.angle_gamma   90.00
#
_symmetry.space_group_name_H-M   'P 1'
#
loop_
_entity.id
_entity.type
_entity.pdbx_description
1 polymer ?
#
loop_
_entity_poly.entity_id
_entity_poly.type
_entity_poly.pdbx_seq_one_letter_code
_entity_poly.pdbx_strand_id
1 'polypeptide(L)'
;MRLTKKLRNQITLELWEWLAETGKRKYEWPGWKKYGHMYHTCPLCEYGKTHSEICCGNCPLWEQYGGCFYTYYEKWAAARTTEDNKKFALLFLEQLREVLK
;
A
#
# COMPACT_ATOMS: atom_id res chain seq x y z
N MET A 1 -10.16 -11.44 2.69
CA MET A 1 -11.47 -10.72 2.64
C MET A 1 -11.60 -10.13 1.24
N ARG A 2 -12.73 -10.28 0.53
CA ARG A 2 -12.84 -9.66 -0.81
C ARG A 2 -13.20 -8.18 -0.68
N LEU A 3 -12.21 -7.29 -0.83
CA LEU A 3 -12.42 -5.85 -0.81
C LEU A 3 -13.16 -5.38 -2.07
N THR A 4 -13.92 -4.28 -1.98
CA THR A 4 -14.38 -3.54 -3.17
C THR A 4 -13.28 -2.60 -3.65
N LYS A 5 -13.28 -2.17 -4.92
CA LYS A 5 -12.28 -1.21 -5.45
C LYS A 5 -12.21 0.07 -4.62
N LYS A 6 -13.37 0.60 -4.21
CA LYS A 6 -13.47 1.81 -3.37
C LYS A 6 -12.87 1.59 -1.98
N LEU A 7 -13.27 0.52 -1.28
CA LEU A 7 -12.78 0.23 0.06
C LEU A 7 -11.28 -0.07 0.05
N ARG A 8 -10.80 -0.78 -0.97
CA ARG A 8 -9.38 -1.05 -1.20
C ARG A 8 -8.56 0.23 -1.29
N ASN A 9 -8.99 1.17 -2.12
CA ASN A 9 -8.30 2.45 -2.32
C ASN A 9 -8.30 3.26 -1.01
N GLN A 10 -9.44 3.31 -0.31
CA GLN A 10 -9.56 3.98 0.98
C GLN A 10 -8.56 3.42 2.02
N ILE A 11 -8.55 2.10 2.23
CA ILE A 11 -7.65 1.47 3.21
C ILE A 11 -6.19 1.70 2.83
N THR A 12 -5.85 1.61 1.54
CA THR A 12 -4.50 1.93 1.06
C THR A 12 -4.11 3.35 1.43
N LEU A 13 -4.96 4.34 1.14
CA LEU A 13 -4.65 5.74 1.43
C LEU A 13 -4.53 5.99 2.94
N GLU A 14 -5.47 5.48 3.76
CA GLU A 14 -5.43 5.64 5.22
C GLU A 14 -4.17 5.02 5.84
N LEU A 15 -3.70 3.88 5.32
CA LEU A 15 -2.46 3.25 5.77
C LEU A 15 -1.25 4.14 5.45
N TRP A 16 -1.16 4.63 4.22
CA TRP A 16 0.01 5.39 3.78
C TRP A 16 0.05 6.81 4.34
N GLU A 17 -1.11 7.42 4.62
CA GLU A 17 -1.22 8.66 5.40
C GLU A 17 -0.64 8.46 6.80
N TRP A 18 -1.06 7.42 7.51
CA TRP A 18 -0.53 7.14 8.84
C TRP A 18 0.98 6.83 8.84
N LEU A 19 1.47 6.12 7.82
CA LEU A 19 2.90 5.85 7.67
C LEU A 19 3.70 7.14 7.40
N ALA A 20 3.17 8.04 6.57
CA ALA A 20 3.77 9.34 6.29
C ALA A 20 3.84 10.23 7.54
N GLU A 21 2.80 10.20 8.38
CA GLU A 21 2.76 10.97 9.62
C GLU A 21 3.69 10.40 10.70
N THR A 22 3.70 9.07 10.87
CA THR A 22 4.31 8.43 12.04
C THR A 22 5.68 7.82 11.78
N GLY A 23 5.97 7.37 10.56
CA GLY A 23 7.19 6.64 10.21
C GLY A 23 7.31 5.26 10.88
N LYS A 24 6.24 4.79 11.53
CA LYS A 24 6.21 3.50 12.22
C LYS A 24 6.16 2.33 11.25
N ARG A 25 6.35 1.12 11.76
CA ARG A 25 6.28 -0.09 10.92
C ARG A 25 4.83 -0.35 10.52
N LYS A 26 4.66 -0.81 9.29
CA LYS A 26 3.34 -1.10 8.71
C LYS A 26 2.48 -2.03 9.56
N TYR A 27 3.03 -3.05 10.21
CA TYR A 27 2.26 -3.96 11.05
C TYR A 27 1.74 -3.32 12.35
N GLU A 28 2.25 -2.14 12.73
CA GLU A 28 1.80 -1.38 13.89
C GLU A 28 0.61 -0.47 13.57
N TRP A 29 0.18 -0.41 12.31
CA TRP A 29 -0.94 0.45 11.90
C TRP A 29 -2.23 0.03 12.63
N PRO A 30 -2.88 0.93 13.39
CA PRO A 30 -4.10 0.59 14.15
C PRO A 30 -5.27 0.18 13.24
N GLY A 31 -5.25 0.55 11.96
CA GLY A 31 -6.26 0.15 10.98
C GLY A 31 -6.39 -1.37 10.81
N TRP A 32 -5.37 -2.17 11.14
CA TRP A 32 -5.49 -3.63 11.16
C TRP A 32 -6.57 -4.14 12.11
N LYS A 33 -6.84 -3.43 13.22
CA LYS A 33 -7.93 -3.77 14.15
C LYS A 33 -9.32 -3.50 13.55
N LYS A 34 -9.42 -2.49 12.67
CA LYS A 34 -10.68 -2.08 12.02
C LYS A 34 -10.99 -2.93 10.79
N TYR A 35 -9.99 -3.18 9.95
CA TYR A 35 -10.16 -3.82 8.65
C TYR A 35 -9.74 -5.30 8.62
N GLY A 36 -9.13 -5.80 9.70
CA GLY A 36 -8.59 -7.14 9.79
C GLY A 36 -7.22 -7.29 9.11
N HIS A 37 -6.57 -8.44 9.33
CA HIS A 37 -5.34 -8.79 8.63
C HIS A 37 -5.61 -9.14 7.16
N MET A 38 -4.78 -8.60 6.27
CA MET A 38 -4.81 -8.91 4.83
C MET A 38 -3.70 -9.89 4.49
N TYR A 39 -3.99 -10.85 3.61
CA TYR A 39 -3.08 -11.95 3.30
C TYR A 39 -1.78 -11.45 2.67
N HIS A 40 -1.88 -10.43 1.81
CA HIS A 40 -0.72 -9.81 1.18
C HIS A 40 -0.17 -8.60 1.94
N THR A 41 -0.76 -8.27 3.09
CA THR A 41 -0.54 -7.03 3.84
C THR A 41 -0.77 -5.75 3.01
N CYS A 42 -1.16 -5.84 1.73
CA CYS A 42 -1.37 -4.72 0.82
C CYS A 42 -2.83 -4.73 0.39
N PRO A 43 -3.62 -3.69 0.73
CA PRO A 43 -5.02 -3.64 0.31
C PRO A 43 -5.15 -3.71 -1.21
N LEU A 44 -4.27 -3.04 -1.97
CA LEU A 44 -4.29 -3.08 -3.44
C LEU A 44 -4.24 -4.51 -4.02
N CYS A 45 -3.45 -5.38 -3.40
CA CYS A 45 -3.27 -6.77 -3.83
C CYS A 45 -4.36 -7.71 -3.29
N GLU A 46 -5.01 -7.36 -2.19
CA GLU A 46 -6.11 -8.13 -1.59
C GLU A 46 -7.38 -8.13 -2.47
N TYR A 47 -7.57 -7.12 -3.31
CA TYR A 47 -8.64 -7.08 -4.32
C TYR A 47 -8.47 -8.13 -5.42
N GLY A 48 -7.22 -8.51 -5.71
CA GLY A 48 -6.86 -9.20 -6.96
C GLY A 48 -6.77 -10.72 -6.91
N LYS A 49 -6.93 -11.39 -5.75
CA LYS A 49 -6.71 -12.85 -5.70
C LYS A 49 -7.99 -13.69 -5.65
N THR A 50 -8.27 -14.34 -6.78
CA THR A 50 -8.43 -15.80 -6.81
C THR A 50 -7.03 -16.43 -6.67
N HIS A 51 -6.93 -17.62 -6.09
CA HIS A 51 -5.67 -18.21 -5.58
C HIS A 51 -4.53 -18.42 -6.62
N SER A 52 -4.77 -18.24 -7.92
CA SER A 52 -3.90 -18.67 -9.02
C SER A 52 -3.24 -17.55 -9.84
N GLU A 53 -3.59 -16.28 -9.63
CA GLU A 53 -3.07 -15.20 -10.48
C GLU A 53 -1.83 -14.54 -9.89
N ILE A 54 -0.91 -14.18 -10.80
CA ILE A 54 0.31 -13.41 -10.52
C ILE A 54 -0.08 -12.25 -9.60
N CYS A 55 0.55 -12.25 -8.42
CA CYS A 55 0.35 -11.22 -7.42
C CYS A 55 0.45 -9.86 -8.12
N CYS A 56 -0.64 -9.09 -8.15
CA CYS A 56 -0.74 -7.72 -8.73
C CYS A 56 -1.35 -7.55 -10.14
N GLY A 57 -1.92 -8.57 -10.81
CA GLY A 57 -2.55 -8.37 -12.14
C GLY A 57 -3.61 -7.25 -12.22
N ASN A 58 -4.34 -6.99 -11.13
CA ASN A 58 -5.34 -5.91 -11.01
C ASN A 58 -4.88 -4.76 -10.09
N CYS A 59 -3.57 -4.67 -9.82
CA CYS A 59 -2.99 -3.59 -9.03
C CYS A 59 -2.72 -2.38 -9.94
N PRO A 60 -3.25 -1.19 -9.63
CA PRO A 60 -2.99 0.00 -10.46
C PRO A 60 -1.51 0.38 -10.57
N LEU A 61 -0.70 0.03 -9.57
CA LEU A 61 0.75 0.24 -9.64
C LEU A 61 1.43 -0.71 -10.63
N TRP A 62 0.87 -1.91 -10.82
CA TRP A 62 1.36 -2.83 -11.84
C TRP A 62 1.01 -2.31 -13.24
N GLU A 63 -0.22 -1.85 -13.41
CA GLU A 63 -0.69 -1.26 -14.67
C GLU A 63 0.13 -0.03 -15.09
N GLN A 64 0.44 0.87 -14.13
CA GLN A 64 1.11 2.12 -14.45
C GLN A 64 2.64 2.04 -14.45
N TYR A 65 3.25 1.19 -13.61
CA TYR A 65 4.70 1.16 -13.39
C TYR A 65 5.33 -0.22 -13.58
N GLY A 66 4.58 -1.25 -13.94
CA GLY A 66 5.08 -2.63 -14.02
C GLY A 66 5.38 -3.27 -12.66
N GLY A 67 4.95 -2.64 -11.55
CA GLY A 67 5.02 -3.19 -10.20
C GLY A 67 5.42 -2.18 -9.13
N CYS A 68 5.09 -2.48 -7.87
CA CYS A 68 5.40 -1.57 -6.75
C CYS A 68 6.90 -1.44 -6.46
N PHE A 69 7.74 -2.39 -6.87
CA PHE A 69 9.19 -2.24 -6.71
C PHE A 69 9.77 -1.13 -7.60
N TYR A 70 9.10 -0.74 -8.67
CA TYR A 70 9.51 0.39 -9.52
C TYR A 70 8.94 1.73 -9.04
N THR A 71 8.55 1.83 -7.77
CA THR A 71 7.88 2.99 -7.18
C THR A 71 8.55 3.44 -5.89
N TYR A 72 8.06 4.51 -5.26
CA TYR A 72 8.59 4.94 -3.96
C TYR A 72 8.41 3.90 -2.84
N TYR A 73 7.57 2.88 -3.04
CA TYR A 73 7.48 1.73 -2.14
C TYR A 73 8.82 1.04 -1.91
N GLU A 74 9.65 0.84 -2.94
CA GLU A 74 10.95 0.17 -2.78
C GLU A 74 11.87 0.98 -1.86
N LYS A 75 11.92 2.30 -2.08
CA LYS A 75 12.69 3.22 -1.24
C LYS A 75 12.19 3.23 0.19
N TRP A 76 10.87 3.19 0.40
CA TRP A 76 10.27 3.04 1.72
C TRP A 76 10.64 1.70 2.38
N ALA A 77 10.57 0.58 1.66
CA ALA A 77 10.93 -0.75 2.19
C ALA A 77 12.42 -0.88 2.54
N ALA A 78 13.28 -0.15 1.82
CA ALA A 78 14.71 -0.07 2.09
C ALA A 78 15.06 0.91 3.23
N ALA A 79 14.15 1.80 3.62
CA ALA A 79 14.40 2.80 4.65
C ALA A 79 14.79 2.14 5.99
N ARG A 80 15.74 2.78 6.68
CA ARG A 80 16.27 2.30 7.96
C ARG A 80 16.04 3.28 9.12
N THR A 81 15.63 4.50 8.81
CA THR A 81 15.33 5.55 9.77
C THR A 81 13.84 5.87 9.78
N THR A 82 13.36 6.47 10.87
CA THR A 82 11.97 6.94 10.96
C THR A 82 11.72 8.08 9.98
N GLU A 83 12.69 8.98 9.82
CA GLU A 83 12.66 10.13 8.92
C GLU A 83 12.54 9.70 7.46
N ASP A 84 13.37 8.74 7.02
CA ASP A 84 13.28 8.21 5.66
C ASP A 84 11.98 7.46 5.43
N ASN A 85 11.49 6.71 6.44
CA ASN A 85 10.18 6.06 6.36
C ASN A 85 9.07 7.09 6.12
N LYS A 86 9.02 8.18 6.89
CA LYS A 86 8.03 9.26 6.68
C LYS A 86 8.15 9.86 5.28
N LYS A 87 9.37 10.21 4.88
CA LYS A 87 9.66 10.84 3.58
C LYS A 87 9.20 9.96 2.42
N PHE A 88 9.61 8.69 2.39
CA PHE A 88 9.24 7.81 1.29
C PHE A 88 7.79 7.34 1.36
N ALA A 89 7.19 7.24 2.55
CA ALA A 89 5.75 7.00 2.67
C ALA A 89 4.94 8.16 2.11
N LEU A 90 5.34 9.42 2.35
CA LEU A 90 4.70 10.60 1.78
C LEU A 90 4.80 10.62 0.25
N LEU A 91 6.00 10.42 -0.30
CA LEU A 91 6.21 10.35 -1.75
C LEU A 91 5.40 9.23 -2.40
N PHE A 92 5.31 8.07 -1.73
CA PHE A 92 4.50 6.97 -2.23
C PHE A 92 2.99 7.26 -2.10
N LEU A 93 2.54 7.95 -1.06
CA LEU A 93 1.16 8.39 -0.90
C LEU A 93 0.74 9.35 -2.03
N GLU A 94 1.59 10.31 -2.38
CA GLU A 94 1.35 11.22 -3.50
C GLU A 94 1.22 10.45 -4.81
N GLN A 95 2.14 9.51 -5.07
CA GLN A 95 2.07 8.62 -6.22
C GLN A 95 0.78 7.79 -6.24
N LEU A 96 0.36 7.24 -5.09
CA LEU A 96 -0.90 6.51 -4.97
C LEU A 96 -2.11 7.40 -5.30
N ARG A 97 -2.11 8.66 -4.87
CA ARG A 97 -3.21 9.60 -5.17
C ARG A 97 -3.30 9.93 -6.66
N GLU A 98 -2.21 9.87 -7.40
CA GLU A 98 -2.23 10.02 -8.87
C GLU A 98 -2.83 8.80 -9.56
N VAL A 99 -2.43 7.62 -9.10
CA VAL A 99 -2.79 6.33 -9.70
C VAL A 99 -4.24 5.92 -9.37
N LEU A 100 -4.74 6.29 -8.19
CA LEU A 100 -6.03 5.84 -7.66
C LEU A 100 -7.20 6.79 -7.95
N LYS A 101 -7.01 7.78 -8.83
CA LYS A 101 -8.08 8.64 -9.36
C LYS A 101 -9.16 7.82 -10.08
#